data_AF-A0A5C4JTR3-F1
#
_entry.id   AF-A0A5C4JTR3-F1
#
_cell.length_a   1.000
_cell.length_b   1.000
_cell.length_c   1.000
_cell.angle_alpha   90.00
_cell.angle_beta   90.00
_cell.angle_gamma   90.00
#
_symmetry.space_group_name_H-M   'P 1'
#
loop_
_entity.id
_entity.type
_entity.pdbx_description
1 polymer ?
#
loop_
_entity_poly.entity_id
_entity_poly.type
_entity_poly.pdbx_seq_one_letter_code
_entity_poly.pdbx_strand_id
1 'polypeptide(L)'
;MTKENAMPLFYKKPQVLRFEEHKGLGLVARNDYAFSAEATAIPLSVSEFMPAVRHYPIVFIEAAGQPAPVAIVGLREGQNLMLEKDGSWAPHAYVPAYIRRYPFILVQSPDEDTRYLAYDSESGRVKPLAETPDAAPIFNDDGTASKTVAPMLELCEAYHQHRAQDAAFLKAIAEADILLARHVDMEFPDKSRYRLDGFSVIDHERYRNLPARTLKQWTEKGWTDAIALHLASAQNWGLMMERNRLVSAGDRDARLRH
;
A
#
# COMPACT_ATOMS: atom_id res chain seq x y z
N MET A 1 -11.14 -18.15 -19.67
CA MET A 1 -11.00 -17.28 -18.48
C MET A 1 -9.70 -16.52 -18.65
N THR A 2 -9.79 -15.33 -19.22
CA THR A 2 -8.67 -14.37 -19.24
C THR A 2 -8.35 -14.04 -17.79
N LYS A 3 -7.13 -14.35 -17.34
CA LYS A 3 -6.55 -13.71 -16.16
C LYS A 3 -6.50 -12.23 -16.53
N GLU A 4 -7.50 -11.44 -16.15
CA GLU A 4 -7.37 -9.99 -16.16
C GLU A 4 -6.19 -9.69 -15.25
N ASN A 5 -5.09 -9.29 -15.86
CA ASN A 5 -3.91 -8.83 -15.15
C ASN A 5 -4.31 -7.48 -14.58
N ALA A 6 -4.99 -7.49 -13.43
CA ALA A 6 -5.47 -6.28 -12.78
C ALA A 6 -4.27 -5.36 -12.58
N MET A 7 -4.34 -4.18 -13.17
CA MET A 7 -3.27 -3.20 -13.11
C MET A 7 -2.94 -2.90 -11.64
N PRO A 8 -1.64 -2.85 -11.27
CA PRO A 8 -1.26 -2.45 -9.92
C PRO A 8 -1.91 -1.10 -9.55
N LEU A 9 -2.40 -1.01 -8.32
CA LEU A 9 -3.11 0.16 -7.79
C LEU A 9 -2.36 1.47 -8.09
N PHE A 10 -3.05 2.45 -8.69
CA PHE A 10 -2.55 3.75 -9.20
C PHE A 10 -1.43 3.72 -10.26
N TYR A 11 -0.96 2.56 -10.72
CA TYR A 11 -0.06 2.48 -11.88
C TYR A 11 -0.88 2.55 -13.17
N LYS A 12 -0.52 3.48 -14.05
CA LYS A 12 -1.25 3.68 -15.31
C LYS A 12 -0.61 2.95 -16.47
N LYS A 13 0.71 3.10 -16.64
CA LYS A 13 1.44 2.54 -17.77
C LYS A 13 2.84 2.07 -17.36
N PRO A 14 2.95 0.93 -16.64
CA PRO A 14 4.22 0.29 -16.36
C PRO A 14 4.95 -0.09 -17.64
N GLN A 15 6.20 0.33 -17.75
CA GLN A 15 7.11 -0.03 -18.84
C GLN A 15 8.40 -0.57 -18.27
N VAL A 16 8.89 -1.68 -18.84
CA VAL A 16 10.15 -2.30 -18.42
C VAL A 16 11.28 -1.31 -18.66
N LEU A 17 12.05 -1.06 -17.61
CA LEU A 17 13.19 -0.18 -17.67
C LEU A 17 14.36 -0.89 -18.38
N ARG A 18 14.87 -0.27 -19.44
CA ARG A 18 15.97 -0.77 -20.28
C ARG A 18 16.99 0.33 -20.51
N PHE A 19 18.28 0.04 -20.29
CA PHE A 19 19.33 1.05 -20.39
C PHE A 19 19.32 1.79 -21.74
N GLU A 20 19.35 1.07 -22.87
CA GLU A 20 19.45 1.71 -24.19
C GLU A 20 18.29 2.65 -24.52
N GLU A 21 17.09 2.30 -24.05
CA GLU A 21 15.87 3.07 -24.29
C GLU A 21 15.71 4.24 -23.30
N HIS A 22 16.23 4.09 -22.08
CA HIS A 22 15.88 4.96 -20.95
C HIS A 22 17.08 5.70 -20.33
N LYS A 23 18.29 5.58 -20.88
CA LYS A 23 19.49 6.32 -20.41
C LYS A 23 19.34 7.85 -20.44
N GLY A 24 18.49 8.37 -21.32
CA GLY A 24 18.16 9.80 -21.39
C GLY A 24 17.10 10.26 -20.39
N LEU A 25 16.58 9.37 -19.54
CA LEU A 25 15.55 9.69 -18.56
C LEU A 25 16.14 9.91 -17.17
N GLY A 26 15.50 10.82 -16.43
CA GLY A 26 15.81 11.15 -15.07
C GLY A 26 14.57 11.10 -14.17
N LEU A 27 14.82 10.89 -12.89
CA LEU A 27 13.84 10.92 -11.83
C LEU A 27 13.83 12.30 -11.18
N VAL A 28 12.67 12.95 -11.18
CA VAL A 28 12.42 14.19 -10.45
C VAL A 28 12.13 13.85 -9.00
N ALA A 29 12.89 14.45 -8.07
CA ALA A 29 12.65 14.31 -6.64
C ALA A 29 11.35 15.04 -6.26
N ARG A 30 10.27 14.29 -6.01
CA ARG A 30 9.00 14.84 -5.52
C ARG A 30 8.57 14.10 -4.26
N ASN A 31 8.39 14.84 -3.18
CA ASN A 31 7.80 14.36 -1.92
C ASN A 31 6.27 14.54 -1.91
N ASP A 32 5.63 14.58 -3.08
CA ASP A 32 4.18 14.47 -3.15
C ASP A 32 3.77 12.98 -3.14
N TYR A 33 2.55 12.70 -2.73
CA TYR A 33 1.91 11.39 -2.77
C TYR A 33 0.55 11.49 -3.46
N ALA A 34 0.34 12.57 -4.22
CA ALA A 34 -0.92 12.89 -4.89
C ALA A 34 -1.39 11.81 -5.88
N PHE A 35 -0.47 10.99 -6.41
CA PHE A 35 -0.81 9.81 -7.22
C PHE A 35 -1.70 8.80 -6.48
N SER A 36 -1.72 8.84 -5.14
CA SER A 36 -2.53 7.97 -4.29
C SER A 36 -3.84 8.61 -3.79
N ALA A 37 -4.24 9.76 -4.36
CA ALA A 37 -5.37 10.55 -3.86
C ALA A 37 -6.71 9.79 -3.85
N GLU A 38 -6.90 8.88 -4.81
CA GLU A 38 -8.13 8.11 -4.93
C GLU A 38 -8.11 6.79 -4.13
N ALA A 39 -6.96 6.47 -3.51
CA ALA A 39 -6.78 5.20 -2.81
C ALA A 39 -7.52 5.18 -1.47
N THR A 40 -8.30 4.12 -1.24
CA THR A 40 -8.98 3.88 0.05
C THR A 40 -8.28 2.82 0.90
N ALA A 41 -7.52 1.94 0.26
CA ALA A 41 -6.75 0.89 0.89
C ALA A 41 -5.38 0.74 0.21
N ILE A 42 -4.33 0.56 1.00
CA ILE A 42 -2.95 0.40 0.52
C ILE A 42 -2.42 -0.98 0.91
N PRO A 43 -1.88 -1.78 -0.02
CA PRO A 43 -1.24 -3.05 0.30
C PRO A 43 -0.12 -2.89 1.33
N LEU A 44 -0.09 -3.83 2.28
CA LEU A 44 0.98 -3.96 3.26
C LEU A 44 1.68 -5.31 3.10
N SER A 45 2.94 -5.37 3.52
CA SER A 45 3.56 -6.61 3.97
C SER A 45 3.37 -6.82 5.47
N VAL A 46 3.47 -8.08 5.96
CA VAL A 46 3.31 -8.38 7.39
C VAL A 46 4.39 -7.69 8.22
N SER A 47 5.60 -7.54 7.67
CA SER A 47 6.70 -6.78 8.26
C SER A 47 6.38 -5.29 8.48
N GLU A 48 5.36 -4.76 7.82
CA GLU A 48 4.91 -3.37 7.97
C GLU A 48 3.85 -3.19 9.05
N PHE A 49 3.33 -4.26 9.66
CA PHE A 49 2.26 -4.14 10.65
C PHE A 49 2.69 -3.33 11.86
N MET A 50 3.91 -3.53 12.36
CA MET A 50 4.43 -2.83 13.54
C MET A 50 4.48 -1.30 13.35
N PRO A 51 5.07 -0.76 12.27
CA PRO A 51 5.00 0.69 12.06
C PRO A 51 3.60 1.18 11.62
N ALA A 52 2.80 0.36 10.94
CA ALA A 52 1.46 0.72 10.47
C ALA A 52 0.38 0.78 11.58
N VAL A 53 0.50 -0.05 12.62
CA VAL A 53 -0.51 -0.25 13.69
C VAL A 53 -0.87 1.03 14.45
N ARG A 54 -0.04 2.06 14.40
CA ARG A 54 -0.30 3.34 15.09
C ARG A 54 -1.13 4.32 14.25
N HIS A 55 -1.35 4.01 12.98
CA HIS A 55 -1.88 4.98 12.02
C HIS A 55 -3.08 4.45 11.24
N TYR A 56 -3.13 3.14 10.97
CA TYR A 56 -4.13 2.56 10.06
C TYR A 56 -4.87 1.40 10.71
N PRO A 57 -6.18 1.25 10.46
CA PRO A 57 -6.80 -0.06 10.51
C PRO A 57 -6.11 -0.97 9.50
N ILE A 58 -5.65 -2.13 9.96
CA ILE A 58 -5.14 -3.19 9.11
C ILE A 58 -6.29 -4.19 8.93
N VAL A 59 -6.58 -4.53 7.67
CA VAL A 59 -7.63 -5.50 7.32
C VAL A 59 -7.15 -6.41 6.20
N PHE A 60 -7.89 -7.46 5.91
CA PHE A 60 -7.58 -8.39 4.83
C PHE A 60 -8.63 -8.28 3.72
N ILE A 61 -8.21 -8.08 2.49
CA ILE A 61 -9.07 -8.17 1.29
C ILE A 61 -8.77 -9.46 0.55
N GLU A 62 -9.70 -9.90 -0.30
CA GLU A 62 -9.43 -11.02 -1.21
C GLU A 62 -8.65 -10.52 -2.43
N ALA A 63 -7.49 -11.13 -2.69
CA ALA A 63 -6.69 -10.86 -3.88
C ALA A 63 -6.18 -12.19 -4.45
N ALA A 64 -6.53 -12.47 -5.71
CA ALA A 64 -6.19 -13.72 -6.39
C ALA A 64 -6.56 -14.99 -5.58
N GLY A 65 -7.70 -14.97 -4.89
CA GLY A 65 -8.20 -16.09 -4.08
C GLY A 65 -7.44 -16.34 -2.78
N GLN A 66 -6.63 -15.38 -2.31
CA GLN A 66 -5.93 -15.42 -1.03
C GLN A 66 -6.19 -14.12 -0.25
N PRO A 67 -6.18 -14.15 1.09
CA PRO A 67 -6.24 -12.92 1.87
C PRO A 67 -4.96 -12.09 1.66
N ALA A 68 -5.11 -10.80 1.46
CA ALA A 68 -4.01 -9.84 1.34
C ALA A 68 -4.22 -8.70 2.34
N PRO A 69 -3.21 -8.36 3.16
CA PRO A 69 -3.37 -7.32 4.15
C PRO A 69 -3.26 -5.93 3.50
N VAL A 70 -4.10 -5.01 3.96
CA VAL A 70 -4.12 -3.62 3.53
C VAL A 70 -4.28 -2.68 4.71
N ALA A 71 -3.67 -1.50 4.61
CA ALA A 71 -3.96 -0.35 5.46
C ALA A 71 -5.17 0.40 4.89
N ILE A 72 -6.18 0.66 5.71
CA ILE A 72 -7.27 1.57 5.34
C ILE A 72 -6.77 3.01 5.47
N VAL A 73 -6.78 3.73 4.35
CA VAL A 73 -6.36 5.13 4.25
C VAL A 73 -7.51 6.07 3.83
N GLY A 74 -8.65 5.51 3.44
CA GLY A 74 -9.83 6.24 3.01
C GLY A 74 -11.11 5.59 3.51
N LEU A 75 -12.15 6.39 3.72
CA LEU A 75 -13.45 5.92 4.19
C LEU A 75 -14.56 6.07 3.15
N ARG A 76 -14.23 6.61 1.97
CA ARG A 76 -15.10 6.78 0.82
C ARG A 76 -14.25 6.58 -0.43
N GLU A 77 -14.84 6.06 -1.49
CA GLU A 77 -14.16 5.93 -2.78
C GLU A 77 -13.60 7.27 -3.27
N GLY A 78 -12.41 7.25 -3.88
CA GLY A 78 -11.78 8.44 -4.42
C GLY A 78 -11.15 9.37 -3.37
N GLN A 79 -11.00 8.92 -2.11
CA GLN A 79 -10.45 9.75 -1.04
C GLN A 79 -9.40 9.04 -0.19
N ASN A 80 -8.17 9.55 -0.22
CA ASN A 80 -7.11 9.22 0.72
C ASN A 80 -7.01 10.28 1.83
N LEU A 81 -7.38 9.92 3.05
CA LEU A 81 -7.38 10.79 4.23
C LEU A 81 -5.98 11.04 4.80
N MET A 82 -4.96 10.36 4.29
CA MET A 82 -3.57 10.52 4.72
C MET A 82 -2.80 11.53 3.88
N LEU A 83 -3.42 12.08 2.84
CA LEU A 83 -2.86 13.17 2.07
C LEU A 83 -3.24 14.52 2.68
N GLU A 84 -2.25 15.38 2.82
CA GLU A 84 -2.44 16.79 3.11
C GLU A 84 -2.69 17.57 1.82
N LYS A 85 -3.16 18.83 1.94
CA LYS A 85 -3.55 19.65 0.78
C LYS A 85 -2.42 19.93 -0.21
N ASP A 86 -1.18 19.93 0.27
CA ASP A 86 0.02 20.10 -0.56
C ASP A 86 0.49 18.79 -1.22
N GLY A 87 -0.24 17.69 -1.00
CA GLY A 87 0.09 16.37 -1.50
C GLY A 87 1.10 15.62 -0.64
N SER A 88 1.60 16.19 0.46
CA SER A 88 2.44 15.47 1.41
C SER A 88 1.64 14.40 2.16
N TRP A 89 2.35 13.40 2.69
CA TRP A 89 1.72 12.41 3.56
C TRP A 89 1.57 12.99 4.96
N ALA A 90 0.53 12.56 5.68
CA ALA A 90 0.22 13.02 7.02
C ALA A 90 1.46 13.00 7.93
N PRO A 91 1.77 14.11 8.63
CA PRO A 91 2.99 14.22 9.42
C PRO A 91 3.14 13.08 10.43
N HIS A 92 4.35 12.51 10.49
CA HIS A 92 4.71 11.38 11.36
C HIS A 92 3.94 10.07 11.13
N ALA A 93 3.05 10.01 10.14
CA ALA A 93 2.38 8.76 9.79
C ALA A 93 3.33 7.87 8.97
N TYR A 94 3.25 6.56 9.21
CA TYR A 94 4.02 5.58 8.45
C TYR A 94 3.58 5.57 6.98
N VAL A 95 4.51 5.74 6.03
CA VAL A 95 4.21 5.62 4.59
C VAL A 95 4.43 4.18 4.14
N PRO A 96 3.39 3.43 3.69
CA PRO A 96 3.54 2.05 3.23
C PRO A 96 4.59 1.90 2.13
N ALA A 97 5.30 0.78 2.11
CA ALA A 97 6.31 0.48 1.10
C ALA A 97 5.72 0.49 -0.32
N TYR A 98 4.46 0.09 -0.47
CA TYR A 98 3.73 0.17 -1.75
C TYR A 98 3.64 1.59 -2.30
N ILE A 99 3.49 2.59 -1.43
CA ILE A 99 3.48 4.01 -1.80
C ILE A 99 4.91 4.50 -2.06
N ARG A 100 5.86 4.16 -1.17
CA ARG A 100 7.26 4.62 -1.26
C ARG A 100 8.00 4.14 -2.51
N ARG A 101 7.64 2.99 -3.07
CA ARG A 101 8.27 2.46 -4.29
C ARG A 101 7.83 3.16 -5.58
N TYR A 102 6.73 3.91 -5.58
CA TYR A 102 6.24 4.60 -6.77
C TYR A 102 7.25 5.67 -7.24
N PRO A 103 7.63 5.70 -8.54
CA PRO A 103 6.91 5.13 -9.69
C PRO A 103 7.41 3.75 -10.16
N PHE A 104 8.30 3.09 -9.41
CA PHE A 104 8.91 1.83 -9.80
C PHE A 104 8.13 0.61 -9.31
N ILE A 105 8.23 -0.50 -10.04
CA ILE A 105 7.59 -1.77 -9.67
C ILE A 105 8.36 -2.93 -10.31
N LEU A 106 8.37 -4.10 -9.66
CA LEU A 106 8.83 -5.33 -10.30
C LEU A 106 7.67 -5.98 -11.06
N VAL A 107 7.89 -6.24 -12.35
CA VAL A 107 6.98 -7.02 -13.19
C VAL A 107 7.57 -8.41 -13.41
N GLN A 108 6.74 -9.43 -13.23
CA GLN A 108 7.10 -10.81 -13.53
C GLN A 108 7.01 -11.01 -15.05
N SER A 109 7.98 -11.72 -15.62
CA SER A 109 7.92 -12.18 -17.00
C SER A 109 6.78 -13.20 -17.21
N PRO A 110 6.28 -13.38 -18.45
CA PRO A 110 5.20 -14.33 -18.73
C PRO A 110 5.54 -15.79 -18.42
N ASP A 111 6.83 -16.14 -18.46
CA ASP A 111 7.36 -17.46 -18.09
C ASP A 111 7.63 -17.61 -16.58
N GLU A 112 7.33 -16.58 -15.78
CA GLU A 112 7.52 -16.51 -14.33
C GLU A 112 8.96 -16.72 -13.81
N ASP A 113 9.94 -16.93 -14.68
CA ASP A 113 11.34 -17.19 -14.31
C ASP A 113 12.14 -15.92 -14.03
N THR A 114 11.74 -14.78 -14.62
CA THR A 114 12.49 -13.52 -14.54
C THR A 114 11.62 -12.39 -14.00
N ARG A 115 12.24 -11.47 -13.27
CA ARG A 115 11.60 -10.21 -12.85
C ARG A 115 12.34 -9.04 -13.47
N TYR A 116 11.57 -8.11 -13.99
CA TYR A 116 12.10 -6.88 -14.55
C TYR A 116 11.68 -5.70 -13.70
N LEU A 117 12.59 -4.74 -13.50
CA LEU A 117 12.17 -3.43 -13.03
C LEU A 117 11.38 -2.74 -14.14
N ALA A 118 10.21 -2.24 -13.78
CA ALA A 118 9.42 -1.34 -14.58
C ALA A 118 9.22 -0.01 -13.83
N TYR A 119 8.84 1.02 -14.58
CA TYR A 119 8.41 2.30 -14.04
C TYR A 119 7.08 2.72 -14.70
N ASP A 120 6.28 3.49 -13.99
CA ASP A 120 5.08 4.09 -14.57
C ASP A 120 5.46 5.30 -15.45
N SER A 121 5.38 5.10 -16.76
CA SER A 121 5.69 6.13 -17.76
C SER A 121 4.74 7.33 -17.73
N GLU A 122 3.56 7.19 -17.09
CA GLU A 122 2.60 8.28 -16.91
C GLU A 122 2.66 8.88 -15.49
N SER A 123 3.69 8.56 -14.71
CA SER A 123 3.85 9.10 -13.34
C SER A 123 4.14 10.59 -13.27
N GLY A 124 4.63 11.17 -14.36
CA GLY A 124 5.16 12.54 -14.37
C GLY A 124 6.43 12.72 -13.51
N ARG A 125 6.97 11.65 -12.92
CA ARG A 125 8.20 11.64 -12.10
C ARG A 125 9.43 11.25 -12.89
N VAL A 126 9.25 10.44 -13.92
CA VAL A 126 10.31 10.08 -14.87
C VAL A 126 10.17 10.97 -16.09
N LYS A 127 11.21 11.75 -16.40
CA LYS A 127 11.20 12.76 -17.47
C LYS A 127 12.51 12.75 -18.27
N PRO A 128 12.53 13.30 -19.51
CA PRO A 128 13.77 13.50 -20.25
C PRO A 128 14.73 14.43 -19.50
N LEU A 129 15.99 13.99 -19.33
CA LEU A 129 17.06 14.78 -18.69
C LEU A 129 17.32 16.09 -19.43
N ALA A 130 17.26 16.07 -20.77
CA ALA A 130 17.51 17.22 -21.60
C ALA A 130 16.52 18.39 -21.36
N GLU A 131 15.32 18.07 -20.87
CA GLU A 131 14.23 19.03 -20.65
C GLU A 131 13.98 19.32 -19.16
N THR A 132 14.64 18.58 -18.27
CA THR A 132 14.37 18.60 -16.82
C THR A 132 15.68 18.72 -16.03
N PRO A 133 16.21 19.94 -15.84
CA PRO A 133 17.52 20.15 -15.24
C PRO A 133 17.67 19.62 -13.80
N ASP A 134 16.56 19.48 -13.07
CA ASP A 134 16.48 18.97 -11.70
C ASP A 134 16.27 17.45 -11.61
N ALA A 135 16.10 16.76 -12.75
CA ALA A 135 15.98 15.31 -12.75
C ALA A 135 17.34 14.62 -12.57
N ALA A 136 17.40 13.66 -11.65
CA ALA A 136 18.59 12.84 -11.46
C ALA A 136 18.59 11.66 -12.45
N PRO A 137 19.70 11.34 -13.14
CA PRO A 137 19.75 10.22 -14.08
C PRO A 137 19.28 8.91 -13.47
N ILE A 138 18.59 8.08 -14.25
CA ILE A 138 18.17 6.74 -13.80
C ILE A 138 19.33 5.74 -13.83
N PHE A 139 20.20 5.88 -14.83
CA PHE A 139 21.35 5.02 -15.08
C PHE A 139 22.67 5.79 -14.96
N ASN A 140 23.73 5.08 -14.61
CA ASN A 140 25.11 5.53 -14.84
C ASN A 140 25.51 5.20 -16.30
N ASP A 141 26.65 5.76 -16.75
CA ASP A 141 27.13 5.56 -18.13
C ASP A 141 27.46 4.10 -18.47
N ASP A 142 27.71 3.25 -17.47
CA ASP A 142 27.98 1.82 -17.61
C ASP A 142 26.72 0.95 -17.64
N GLY A 143 25.53 1.56 -17.58
CA GLY A 143 24.25 0.88 -17.57
C GLY A 143 23.78 0.35 -16.21
N THR A 144 24.55 0.59 -15.14
CA THR A 144 24.10 0.30 -13.77
C THR A 144 23.12 1.35 -13.27
N ALA A 145 22.35 1.01 -12.22
CA ALA A 145 21.42 1.96 -11.61
C ALA A 145 22.17 3.12 -10.95
N SER A 146 21.66 4.35 -11.11
CA SER A 146 22.25 5.51 -10.47
C SER A 146 22.10 5.47 -8.95
N LYS A 147 22.90 6.28 -8.25
CA LYS A 147 22.80 6.45 -6.80
C LYS A 147 21.40 6.87 -6.33
N THR A 148 20.64 7.58 -7.16
CA THR A 148 19.28 8.02 -6.83
C THR A 148 18.25 6.88 -6.96
N VAL A 149 18.44 5.99 -7.92
CA VAL A 149 17.49 4.90 -8.22
C VAL A 149 17.82 3.60 -7.49
N ALA A 150 19.09 3.36 -7.14
CA ALA A 150 19.50 2.14 -6.43
C ALA A 150 18.70 1.87 -5.13
N PRO A 151 18.43 2.86 -4.25
CA PRO A 151 17.59 2.62 -3.08
C PRO A 151 16.13 2.24 -3.42
N MET A 152 15.61 2.73 -4.55
CA MET A 152 14.26 2.38 -5.01
C MET A 152 14.20 0.96 -5.57
N LEU A 153 15.27 0.51 -6.23
CA LEU A 153 15.45 -0.88 -6.65
C LEU A 153 15.46 -1.83 -5.45
N GLU A 154 16.28 -1.52 -4.45
CA GLU A 154 16.36 -2.28 -3.20
C GLU A 154 15.00 -2.34 -2.51
N LEU A 155 14.25 -1.24 -2.48
CA LEU A 155 12.89 -1.21 -1.92
C LEU A 155 11.92 -2.10 -2.71
N CYS A 156 11.97 -2.08 -4.04
CA CYS A 156 11.15 -2.93 -4.90
C CYS A 156 11.43 -4.42 -4.67
N GLU A 157 12.70 -4.79 -4.58
CA GLU A 157 13.13 -6.16 -4.31
C GLU A 157 12.74 -6.60 -2.90
N ALA A 158 13.00 -5.77 -1.88
CA ALA A 158 12.60 -6.03 -0.51
C ALA A 158 11.07 -6.22 -0.39
N TYR A 159 10.28 -5.36 -1.05
CA TYR A 159 8.83 -5.50 -1.10
C TYR A 159 8.41 -6.85 -1.67
N HIS A 160 9.04 -7.29 -2.76
CA HIS A 160 8.75 -8.59 -3.36
C HIS A 160 9.12 -9.76 -2.43
N GLN A 161 10.31 -9.70 -1.81
CA GLN A 161 10.75 -10.73 -0.86
C GLN A 161 9.83 -10.86 0.34
N HIS A 162 9.39 -9.73 0.92
CA HIS A 162 8.42 -9.74 2.00
C HIS A 162 7.10 -10.39 1.57
N ARG A 163 6.60 -10.09 0.36
CA ARG A 163 5.36 -10.73 -0.14
C ARG A 163 5.48 -12.24 -0.26
N ALA A 164 6.65 -12.77 -0.62
CA ALA A 164 6.90 -14.21 -0.62
C ALA A 164 6.93 -14.81 0.80
N GLN A 165 7.48 -14.08 1.77
CA GLN A 165 7.49 -14.48 3.18
C GLN A 165 6.09 -14.44 3.81
N ASP A 166 5.29 -13.43 3.45
CA ASP A 166 3.92 -13.23 3.92
C ASP A 166 2.99 -14.37 3.49
N ALA A 167 3.25 -15.01 2.34
CA ALA A 167 2.40 -16.04 1.75
C ALA A 167 2.10 -17.19 2.74
N ALA A 168 3.09 -17.61 3.53
CA ALA A 168 2.91 -18.68 4.50
C ALA A 168 1.98 -18.28 5.66
N PHE A 169 2.07 -17.03 6.13
CA PHE A 169 1.17 -16.49 7.15
C PHE A 169 -0.26 -16.35 6.63
N LEU A 170 -0.41 -15.75 5.45
CA LEU A 170 -1.72 -15.48 4.83
C LEU A 170 -2.47 -16.77 4.52
N LYS A 171 -1.75 -17.78 4.02
CA LYS A 171 -2.30 -19.12 3.83
C LYS A 171 -2.73 -19.74 5.17
N ALA A 172 -1.91 -19.64 6.20
CA ALA A 172 -2.20 -20.25 7.50
C ALA A 172 -3.44 -19.64 8.18
N ILE A 173 -3.62 -18.32 8.14
CA ILE A 173 -4.82 -17.69 8.72
C ILE A 173 -6.09 -18.01 7.92
N ALA A 174 -5.98 -18.23 6.62
CA ALA A 174 -7.10 -18.68 5.78
C ALA A 174 -7.47 -20.14 6.10
N GLU A 175 -6.49 -21.04 6.12
CA GLU A 175 -6.70 -22.47 6.39
C GLU A 175 -7.21 -22.73 7.82
N ALA A 176 -6.85 -21.86 8.77
CA ALA A 176 -7.36 -21.92 10.13
C ALA A 176 -8.82 -21.44 10.28
N ASP A 177 -9.43 -20.92 9.21
CA ASP A 177 -10.79 -20.37 9.19
C ASP A 177 -11.03 -19.32 10.29
N ILE A 178 -10.04 -18.46 10.53
CA ILE A 178 -10.12 -17.40 11.55
C ILE A 178 -10.43 -16.03 10.96
N LEU A 179 -10.65 -15.93 9.64
CA LEU A 179 -11.03 -14.68 8.99
C LEU A 179 -12.55 -14.54 8.93
N LEU A 180 -13.04 -13.37 9.30
CA LEU A 180 -14.46 -13.06 9.32
C LEU A 180 -14.72 -11.77 8.55
N ALA A 181 -15.58 -11.87 7.54
CA ALA A 181 -16.04 -10.72 6.78
C ALA A 181 -16.70 -9.70 7.71
N ARG A 182 -16.33 -8.43 7.54
CA ARG A 182 -16.84 -7.31 8.34
C ARG A 182 -17.23 -6.15 7.44
N HIS A 183 -18.01 -5.26 8.01
CA HIS A 183 -18.27 -3.95 7.48
C HIS A 183 -18.16 -2.93 8.61
N VAL A 184 -17.87 -1.67 8.25
CA VAL A 184 -17.97 -0.53 9.16
C VAL A 184 -19.07 0.36 8.61
N ASP A 185 -20.12 0.54 9.41
CA ASP A 185 -21.14 1.55 9.16
C ASP A 185 -20.70 2.88 9.75
N MET A 186 -20.75 3.92 8.93
CA MET A 186 -20.34 5.25 9.31
C MET A 186 -21.45 6.25 9.02
N GLU A 187 -21.63 7.19 9.94
CA GLU A 187 -22.46 8.38 9.73
C GLU A 187 -21.55 9.60 9.72
N PHE A 188 -21.69 10.42 8.67
CA PHE A 188 -20.85 11.58 8.45
C PHE A 188 -21.53 12.87 8.93
N PRO A 189 -20.80 13.98 9.09
CA PRO A 189 -21.36 15.24 9.58
C PRO A 189 -22.49 15.83 8.71
N ASP A 190 -22.56 15.43 7.43
CA ASP A 190 -23.64 15.78 6.49
C ASP A 190 -24.85 14.84 6.59
N LYS A 191 -24.88 13.95 7.59
CA LYS A 191 -25.86 12.87 7.81
C LYS A 191 -25.89 11.79 6.72
N SER A 192 -24.97 11.82 5.76
CA SER A 192 -24.81 10.70 4.84
C SER A 192 -24.32 9.48 5.61
N ARG A 193 -24.85 8.32 5.23
CA ARG A 193 -24.41 7.02 5.76
C ARG A 193 -23.64 6.30 4.68
N TYR A 194 -22.50 5.75 5.06
CA TYR A 194 -21.67 4.96 4.18
C TYR A 194 -21.27 3.69 4.89
N ARG A 195 -21.26 2.61 4.12
CA ARG A 195 -20.78 1.31 4.57
C ARG A 195 -19.48 1.03 3.83
N LEU A 196 -18.41 0.84 4.60
CA LEU A 196 -17.20 0.24 4.09
C LEU A 196 -17.29 -1.28 4.31
N ASP A 197 -17.24 -2.05 3.23
CA ASP A 197 -17.27 -3.52 3.24
C ASP A 197 -16.16 -4.09 2.34
N GLY A 198 -16.27 -5.37 1.95
CA GLY A 198 -15.28 -6.02 1.08
C GLY A 198 -13.97 -6.42 1.76
N PHE A 199 -13.93 -6.42 3.10
CA PHE A 199 -12.78 -6.85 3.87
C PHE A 199 -13.16 -7.84 4.99
N SER A 200 -12.15 -8.56 5.45
CA SER A 200 -12.19 -9.48 6.58
C SER A 200 -11.21 -9.04 7.66
N VAL A 201 -11.51 -9.45 8.89
CA VAL A 201 -10.62 -9.30 10.04
C VAL A 201 -10.44 -10.65 10.71
N ILE A 202 -9.37 -10.81 11.47
CA ILE A 202 -9.21 -11.98 12.33
C ILE A 202 -10.27 -11.97 13.43
N ASP A 203 -11.05 -13.04 13.51
CA ASP A 203 -11.97 -13.30 14.59
C ASP A 203 -11.18 -13.68 15.86
N HIS A 204 -11.34 -12.85 16.89
CA HIS A 204 -10.58 -12.95 18.12
C HIS A 204 -10.89 -14.25 18.90
N GLU A 205 -12.13 -14.70 18.86
CA GLU A 205 -12.56 -15.91 19.57
C GLU A 205 -12.02 -17.16 18.87
N ARG A 206 -12.17 -17.25 17.54
CA ARG A 206 -11.61 -18.36 16.75
C ARG A 206 -10.08 -18.42 16.87
N TYR A 207 -9.41 -17.27 16.84
CA TYR A 207 -7.96 -17.19 17.08
C TYR A 207 -7.56 -17.72 18.46
N ARG A 208 -8.24 -17.29 19.53
CA ARG A 208 -7.95 -17.76 20.91
C ARG A 208 -8.25 -19.23 21.13
N ASN A 209 -9.19 -19.78 20.36
CA ASN A 209 -9.58 -21.19 20.44
C ASN A 209 -8.75 -22.11 19.54
N LEU A 210 -7.72 -21.60 18.85
CA LEU A 210 -6.81 -22.45 18.07
C LEU A 210 -6.10 -23.47 18.98
N PRO A 211 -5.78 -24.68 18.47
CA PRO A 211 -5.05 -25.66 19.23
C PRO A 211 -3.73 -25.12 19.77
N ALA A 212 -3.39 -25.43 21.03
CA ALA A 212 -2.17 -24.93 21.69
C ALA A 212 -0.88 -25.25 20.89
N ARG A 213 -0.84 -26.40 20.20
CA ARG A 213 0.26 -26.76 19.29
C ARG A 213 0.39 -25.78 18.12
N THR A 214 -0.73 -25.39 17.52
CA THR A 214 -0.77 -24.41 16.42
C THR A 214 -0.31 -23.04 16.91
N LEU A 215 -0.82 -22.58 18.05
CA LEU A 215 -0.42 -21.31 18.66
C LEU A 215 1.09 -21.27 18.98
N LYS A 216 1.65 -22.36 19.51
CA LYS A 216 3.09 -22.47 19.74
C LYS A 216 3.89 -22.34 18.44
N GLN A 217 3.51 -23.08 17.40
CA GLN A 217 4.17 -22.99 16.09
C GLN A 217 4.07 -21.60 15.46
N TRP A 218 2.92 -20.94 15.61
CA TRP A 218 2.70 -19.59 15.09
C TRP A 218 3.52 -18.55 15.87
N THR A 219 3.69 -18.75 17.18
CA THR A 219 4.56 -17.91 18.01
C THR A 219 6.02 -18.03 17.58
N GLU A 220 6.52 -19.25 17.35
CA GLU A 220 7.90 -19.49 16.86
C GLU A 220 8.16 -18.84 15.49
N LYS A 221 7.10 -18.62 14.68
CA LYS A 221 7.16 -17.94 13.39
C LYS A 221 6.88 -16.42 13.46
N GLY A 222 6.59 -15.87 14.65
CA GLY A 222 6.19 -14.47 14.83
C GLY A 222 4.78 -14.13 14.33
N TRP A 223 3.98 -15.12 13.93
CA TRP A 223 2.64 -14.90 13.37
C TRP A 223 1.65 -14.43 14.43
N THR A 224 1.79 -14.85 15.68
CA THR A 224 0.95 -14.34 16.78
C THR A 224 1.14 -12.85 17.01
N ASP A 225 2.36 -12.34 16.83
CA ASP A 225 2.68 -10.92 16.97
C ASP A 225 2.02 -10.11 15.84
N ALA A 226 2.10 -10.62 14.60
CA ALA A 226 1.38 -10.04 13.46
C ALA A 226 -0.14 -9.99 13.70
N ILE A 227 -0.73 -11.07 14.24
CA ILE A 227 -2.15 -11.11 14.57
C ILE A 227 -2.48 -10.08 15.66
N ALA A 228 -1.65 -9.97 16.71
CA ALA A 228 -1.85 -9.00 17.78
C ALA A 228 -1.79 -7.56 17.24
N LEU A 229 -0.88 -7.25 16.33
CA LEU A 229 -0.79 -5.93 15.68
C LEU A 229 -2.02 -5.64 14.80
N HIS A 230 -2.49 -6.62 14.03
CA HIS A 230 -3.75 -6.52 13.30
C HIS A 230 -4.92 -6.20 14.25
N LEU A 231 -5.07 -6.95 15.35
CA LEU A 231 -6.16 -6.73 16.32
C LEU A 231 -6.06 -5.35 16.99
N ALA A 232 -4.85 -4.93 17.37
CA ALA A 232 -4.62 -3.61 17.98
C ALA A 232 -4.92 -2.46 17.00
N SER A 233 -4.68 -2.67 15.70
CA SER A 233 -4.92 -1.66 14.66
C SER A 233 -6.38 -1.22 14.56
N ALA A 234 -7.33 -2.02 15.04
CA ALA A 234 -8.75 -1.70 15.04
C ALA A 234 -9.09 -0.40 15.80
N GLN A 235 -8.27 0.00 16.78
CA GLN A 235 -8.45 1.28 17.47
C GLN A 235 -8.35 2.49 16.51
N ASN A 236 -7.66 2.33 15.38
CA ASN A 236 -7.42 3.40 14.43
C ASN A 236 -8.65 3.73 13.57
N TRP A 237 -9.73 2.94 13.62
CA TRP A 237 -10.99 3.31 12.98
C TRP A 237 -11.49 4.67 13.50
N GLY A 238 -11.33 4.93 14.82
CA GLY A 238 -11.64 6.21 15.43
C GLY A 238 -10.78 7.36 14.89
N LEU A 239 -9.48 7.12 14.69
CA LEU A 239 -8.57 8.11 14.10
C LEU A 239 -8.96 8.46 12.66
N MET A 240 -9.34 7.45 11.86
CA MET A 240 -9.79 7.66 10.49
C MET A 240 -11.09 8.48 10.44
N MET A 241 -12.05 8.17 11.32
CA MET A 241 -13.30 8.95 11.41
C MET A 241 -13.05 10.40 11.81
N GLU A 242 -12.15 10.65 12.77
CA GLU A 242 -11.78 12.00 13.17
C GLU A 242 -11.06 12.76 12.05
N ARG A 243 -10.10 12.13 11.37
CA ARG A 243 -9.44 12.74 10.19
C ARG A 243 -10.45 13.13 9.12
N ASN A 244 -11.39 12.25 8.81
CA ASN A 244 -12.46 12.55 7.86
C ASN A 244 -13.31 13.76 8.29
N ARG A 245 -13.64 13.87 9.58
CA ARG A 245 -14.40 14.99 10.13
C ARG A 245 -13.66 16.31 9.93
N LEU A 246 -12.35 16.34 10.18
CA LEU A 246 -11.50 17.52 10.03
C LEU A 246 -11.38 17.97 8.58
N VAL A 247 -11.15 17.04 7.65
CA VAL A 247 -11.12 17.32 6.20
C VAL A 247 -12.46 17.91 5.74
N SER A 248 -13.57 17.28 6.13
CA SER A 248 -14.92 17.73 5.78
C SER A 248 -15.30 19.10 6.37
N ALA A 249 -14.70 19.49 7.50
CA ALA A 249 -14.89 20.83 8.09
C ALA A 249 -14.07 21.88 7.33
N GLY A 250 -12.80 21.59 7.03
CA GLY A 250 -11.93 22.48 6.27
C GLY A 250 -12.45 22.79 4.86
N ASP A 251 -13.09 21.83 4.20
CA ASP A 251 -13.70 22.03 2.88
C ASP A 251 -14.95 22.92 2.93
N ARG A 252 -15.74 22.84 4.01
CA ARG A 252 -16.91 23.71 4.23
C ARG A 252 -16.49 25.16 4.47
N ASP A 253 -15.48 25.38 5.29
CA ASP A 253 -14.95 26.73 5.56
C ASP A 253 -14.35 27.37 4.31
N ALA A 254 -13.71 26.58 3.44
CA ALA A 254 -13.17 27.07 2.17
C ALA A 254 -14.29 27.51 1.20
N ARG A 255 -15.40 26.75 1.13
CA ARG A 255 -16.56 27.09 0.27
C ARG A 255 -17.35 28.30 0.73
N LEU A 256 -17.29 28.66 2.01
CA LEU A 256 -17.96 29.86 2.56
C LEU A 256 -17.14 31.15 2.38
N ARG A 257 -15.87 31.04 1.98
CA ARG A 257 -14.94 32.16 1.78
C ARG A 257 -14.79 32.55 0.30
N HIS A 258 -15.46 31.85 -0.60
CA HIS A 258 -15.53 32.12 -2.04
C HIS A 258 -16.97 32.39 -2.45
#